data_AF-A0A2H9PV45-F1
#
_entry.id   AF-A0A2H9PV45-F1
#
_cell.length_a   1.000
_cell.length_b   1.000
_cell.length_c   1.000
_cell.angle_alpha   90.00
_cell.angle_beta   90.00
_cell.angle_gamma   90.00
#
_symmetry.space_group_name_H-M   'P 1'
#
loop_
_entity.id
_entity.type
_entity.pdbx_description
1 polymer ?
#
loop_
_entity_poly.entity_id
_entity_poly.type
_entity_poly.pdbx_seq_one_letter_code
_entity_poly.pdbx_strand_id
1 'polypeptide(L)'
;MERELALLDAQERDFTAGLARHQQDLEPLQGLVSLGLDPADLQGHTRSAAFFGRVSDGMIAARLRNTIASADASVIERADHAIIAALVHQRDAAKARELLTAHSYQELPIPQSPKPARELLLETELEMKRCGSELALIKSQRQSLREHFQKQAGGMDAWLNAQLEIALAPLNFAATKRAFIITGWVLADKAERLKNELGKATDGKAFIKVSEPGHHDEVPVQLDNPKVVEPFEYLLRLYTLPRFDELDPTIFMFISFPLFFGFILGDMGYGLLCLVIFGLLNRKLKSPILSILMVSSVSSMFFGALFGEFFGAEELFGLQIPHVLS
;
A
#
# COMPACT_ATOMS: atom_id res chain seq x y z
N MET A 1 -9.59 22.76 -4.37
CA MET A 1 -8.82 21.63 -3.80
C MET A 1 -9.36 20.29 -4.25
N GLU A 2 -10.41 19.70 -3.66
CA GLU A 2 -10.98 18.43 -4.18
C GLU A 2 -11.38 18.55 -5.64
N ARG A 3 -11.94 19.70 -6.03
CA ARG A 3 -12.24 20.03 -7.44
C ARG A 3 -11.00 20.12 -8.34
N GLU A 4 -9.87 20.58 -7.80
CA GLU A 4 -8.63 20.76 -8.57
C GLU A 4 -7.87 19.44 -8.69
N LEU A 5 -7.83 18.64 -7.61
CA LEU A 5 -7.32 17.28 -7.63
C LEU A 5 -8.17 16.38 -8.54
N ALA A 6 -9.50 16.48 -8.46
CA ALA A 6 -10.41 15.74 -9.33
C ALA A 6 -10.26 16.14 -10.81
N LEU A 7 -9.96 17.41 -11.09
CA LEU A 7 -9.67 17.87 -12.46
C LEU A 7 -8.35 17.29 -12.96
N LEU A 8 -7.29 17.31 -12.16
CA LEU A 8 -6.01 16.69 -12.50
C LEU A 8 -6.14 15.17 -12.67
N ASP A 9 -6.95 14.50 -11.84
CA ASP A 9 -7.23 13.06 -11.96
C ASP A 9 -8.01 12.73 -13.24
N ALA A 10 -8.98 13.57 -13.61
CA ALA A 10 -9.69 13.44 -14.87
C ALA A 10 -8.74 13.60 -16.06
N GLN A 11 -7.89 14.63 -16.04
CA GLN A 11 -6.88 14.86 -17.08
C GLN A 11 -5.88 13.71 -17.15
N GLU A 12 -5.36 13.21 -16.02
CA GLU A 12 -4.44 12.07 -16.00
C GLU A 12 -5.09 10.82 -16.62
N ARG A 13 -6.36 10.55 -16.31
CA ARG A 13 -7.11 9.44 -16.91
C ARG A 13 -7.26 9.61 -18.42
N ASP A 14 -7.63 10.79 -18.87
CA ASP A 14 -7.83 11.08 -20.30
C ASP A 14 -6.53 10.91 -21.09
N PHE A 15 -5.43 11.50 -20.61
CA PHE A 15 -4.12 11.37 -21.26
C PHE A 15 -3.56 9.94 -21.19
N THR A 16 -3.81 9.21 -20.10
CA THR A 16 -3.39 7.81 -19.97
C THR A 16 -4.17 6.92 -20.94
N ALA A 17 -5.49 7.13 -21.06
CA ALA A 17 -6.32 6.41 -22.03
C ALA A 17 -5.92 6.74 -23.47
N GLY A 18 -5.63 8.03 -23.76
CA GLY A 18 -5.12 8.46 -25.06
C GLY A 18 -3.78 7.81 -25.42
N LEU A 19 -2.83 7.78 -24.48
CA LEU A 19 -1.53 7.15 -24.69
C LEU A 19 -1.66 5.64 -24.93
N ALA A 20 -2.50 4.95 -24.17
CA ALA A 20 -2.78 3.53 -24.37
C ALA A 20 -3.38 3.24 -25.75
N ARG A 21 -4.30 4.09 -26.21
CA ARG A 21 -4.89 3.99 -27.56
C ARG A 21 -3.83 4.15 -28.66
N HIS A 22 -3.03 5.21 -28.58
CA HIS A 22 -1.95 5.43 -29.56
C HIS A 22 -0.89 4.32 -29.54
N GLN A 23 -0.61 3.74 -28.36
CA GLN A 23 0.30 2.60 -28.23
C GLN A 23 -0.27 1.32 -28.88
N GLN A 24 -1.60 1.12 -28.82
CA GLN A 24 -2.27 0.02 -29.50
C GLN A 24 -2.22 0.17 -31.03
N ASP A 25 -2.29 1.40 -31.54
CA ASP A 25 -2.23 1.70 -32.98
C ASP A 25 -0.80 1.59 -33.56
N LEU A 26 0.22 1.65 -32.71
CA LEU A 26 1.63 1.67 -33.10
C LEU A 26 2.09 0.36 -33.74
N GLU A 27 1.71 -0.78 -33.18
CA GLU A 27 2.13 -2.08 -33.70
C GLU A 27 1.55 -2.41 -35.10
N PRO A 28 0.25 -2.22 -35.37
CA PRO A 28 -0.30 -2.28 -36.73
C PRO A 28 0.45 -1.40 -37.72
N LEU A 29 0.70 -0.14 -37.36
CA LEU A 29 1.40 0.82 -38.23
C LEU A 29 2.86 0.41 -38.50
N GLN A 30 3.58 -0.04 -37.47
CA GLN A 30 4.94 -0.56 -37.66
C GLN A 30 4.96 -1.81 -38.54
N GLY A 31 3.96 -2.69 -38.41
CA GLY A 31 3.81 -3.87 -39.25
C GLY A 31 3.64 -3.50 -40.73
N LEU A 32 2.74 -2.55 -41.03
CA LEU A 32 2.51 -2.04 -42.38
C LEU A 32 3.77 -1.39 -42.98
N VAL A 33 4.43 -0.50 -42.22
CA VAL A 33 5.67 0.16 -42.67
C VAL A 33 6.78 -0.86 -42.94
N SER A 34 6.93 -1.88 -42.10
CA SER A 34 7.95 -2.92 -42.27
C SER A 34 7.70 -3.75 -43.53
N LEU A 35 6.42 -4.03 -43.84
CA LEU A 35 5.99 -4.75 -45.04
C LEU A 35 6.03 -3.87 -46.32
N GLY A 36 6.26 -2.57 -46.18
CA GLY A 36 6.22 -1.62 -47.28
C GLY A 36 4.82 -1.44 -47.88
N LEU A 37 3.77 -1.68 -47.07
CA LEU A 37 2.37 -1.61 -47.47
C LEU A 37 1.70 -0.38 -46.87
N ASP A 38 0.79 0.23 -47.63
CA ASP A 38 -0.07 1.30 -47.14
C ASP A 38 -1.48 0.76 -46.79
N PRO A 39 -2.22 1.42 -45.87
CA PRO A 39 -3.57 0.97 -45.51
C PRO A 39 -4.53 0.90 -46.71
N ALA A 40 -4.30 1.74 -47.72
CA ALA A 40 -5.04 1.75 -48.97
C ALA A 40 -4.80 0.51 -49.85
N ASP A 41 -3.65 -0.16 -49.73
CA ASP A 41 -3.34 -1.36 -50.51
C ASP A 41 -4.16 -2.58 -50.04
N LEU A 42 -4.52 -2.58 -48.76
CA LEU A 42 -5.27 -3.66 -48.11
C LEU A 42 -6.78 -3.40 -48.03
N GLN A 43 -7.25 -2.22 -48.45
CA GLN A 43 -8.66 -1.81 -48.33
C GLN A 43 -9.24 -1.39 -49.69
N GLY A 44 -10.57 -1.52 -49.85
CA GLY A 44 -11.29 -0.99 -51.02
C GLY A 44 -11.38 -1.91 -52.24
N HIS A 45 -10.87 -3.14 -52.17
CA HIS A 45 -10.94 -4.10 -53.28
C HIS A 45 -12.22 -4.94 -53.23
N THR A 46 -12.99 -4.98 -54.33
CA THR A 46 -14.26 -5.74 -54.39
C THR A 46 -14.06 -7.24 -54.67
N ARG A 47 -12.87 -7.64 -55.12
CA ARG A 47 -12.56 -9.02 -55.58
C ARG A 47 -11.51 -9.72 -54.73
N SER A 48 -10.88 -9.04 -53.79
CA SER A 48 -9.89 -9.60 -52.87
C SER A 48 -10.29 -9.38 -51.41
N ALA A 49 -9.96 -10.36 -50.58
CA ALA A 49 -10.02 -10.27 -49.14
C ALA A 49 -8.58 -10.07 -48.62
N ALA A 50 -8.37 -9.05 -47.80
CA ALA A 50 -7.11 -8.78 -47.13
C ALA A 50 -7.12 -9.34 -45.71
N PHE A 51 -6.00 -9.95 -45.31
CA PHE A 51 -5.75 -10.45 -43.98
C PHE A 51 -4.48 -9.77 -43.45
N PHE A 52 -4.58 -9.11 -42.30
CA PHE A 52 -3.47 -8.45 -41.63
C PHE A 52 -3.49 -8.82 -40.15
N GLY A 53 -2.43 -9.43 -39.65
CA GLY A 53 -2.43 -9.93 -38.29
C GLY A 53 -1.13 -10.56 -37.83
N ARG A 54 -1.12 -10.97 -36.56
CA ARG A 54 -0.03 -11.74 -35.95
C ARG A 54 -0.24 -13.23 -36.19
N VAL A 55 0.84 -13.97 -36.36
CA VAL A 55 0.90 -15.42 -36.54
C VAL A 55 2.11 -15.99 -35.80
N SER A 56 1.99 -17.21 -35.29
CA SER A 56 3.09 -17.87 -34.57
C SER A 56 4.12 -18.54 -35.48
N ASP A 57 3.76 -18.80 -36.75
CA ASP A 57 4.60 -19.53 -37.71
C ASP A 57 5.09 -18.60 -38.83
N GLY A 58 6.41 -18.37 -38.89
CA GLY A 58 7.05 -17.55 -39.93
C GLY A 58 7.00 -18.17 -41.34
N MET A 59 6.74 -19.48 -41.46
CA MET A 59 6.61 -20.16 -42.76
C MET A 59 5.21 -20.05 -43.38
N ILE A 60 4.26 -19.39 -42.71
CA ILE A 60 2.86 -19.40 -43.13
C ILE A 60 2.63 -18.71 -44.49
N ALA A 61 3.44 -17.69 -44.86
CA ALA A 61 3.36 -17.06 -46.19
C ALA A 61 3.70 -18.05 -47.32
N ALA A 62 4.64 -18.96 -47.11
CA ALA A 62 4.98 -19.98 -48.10
C ALA A 62 3.86 -21.03 -48.22
N ARG A 63 3.27 -21.43 -47.08
CA ARG A 63 2.14 -22.38 -47.04
C ARG A 63 0.88 -21.83 -47.70
N LEU A 64 0.56 -20.55 -47.46
CA LEU A 64 -0.56 -19.87 -48.10
C LEU A 64 -0.38 -19.81 -49.62
N ARG A 65 0.79 -19.42 -50.11
CA ARG A 65 1.10 -19.39 -51.55
C ARG A 65 1.05 -20.78 -52.21
N ASN A 66 1.48 -21.82 -51.50
CA ASN A 66 1.44 -23.19 -52.01
C ASN A 66 0.03 -23.81 -52.02
N THR A 67 -0.83 -23.38 -51.10
CA THR A 67 -2.19 -23.96 -50.95
C THR A 67 -3.24 -23.19 -51.77
N ILE A 68 -3.04 -21.88 -51.92
CA ILE A 68 -3.94 -20.98 -52.62
C ILE A 68 -3.16 -20.30 -53.75
N ALA A 69 -3.39 -20.73 -54.99
CA ALA A 69 -2.70 -20.17 -56.16
C ALA A 69 -3.01 -18.67 -56.41
N SER A 70 -4.10 -18.16 -55.84
CA SER A 70 -4.52 -16.76 -55.90
C SER A 70 -3.99 -15.90 -54.75
N ALA A 71 -3.17 -16.47 -53.84
CA ALA A 71 -2.67 -15.77 -52.66
C ALA A 71 -1.36 -15.02 -52.95
N ASP A 72 -1.37 -13.72 -52.66
CA ASP A 72 -0.14 -12.94 -52.49
C ASP A 72 0.04 -12.65 -50.99
N ALA A 73 1.17 -13.07 -50.42
CA ALA A 73 1.39 -13.02 -48.98
C ALA A 73 2.83 -12.61 -48.66
N SER A 74 2.94 -11.59 -47.81
CA SER A 74 4.19 -11.08 -47.25
C SER A 74 4.20 -11.30 -45.74
N VAL A 75 5.34 -11.75 -45.20
CA VAL A 75 5.53 -12.05 -43.77
C VAL A 75 6.83 -11.42 -43.30
N ILE A 76 6.78 -10.85 -42.11
CA ILE A 76 7.96 -10.37 -41.38
C ILE A 76 7.99 -11.04 -40.01
N GLU A 77 9.10 -11.71 -39.72
CA GLU A 77 9.36 -12.29 -38.41
C GLU A 77 9.82 -11.20 -37.43
N ARG A 78 9.21 -11.17 -36.23
CA ARG A 78 9.70 -10.45 -35.05
C ARG A 78 10.12 -11.48 -33.98
N ALA A 79 10.84 -11.03 -32.96
CA ALA A 79 11.47 -11.89 -31.95
C ALA A 79 10.52 -12.93 -31.30
N ASP A 80 9.25 -12.56 -31.08
CA ASP A 80 8.28 -13.42 -30.38
C ASP A 80 7.08 -13.88 -31.25
N HIS A 81 6.87 -13.26 -32.42
CA HIS A 81 5.75 -13.54 -33.33
C HIS A 81 6.07 -13.03 -34.74
N ALA A 82 5.36 -13.51 -35.76
CA ALA A 82 5.44 -12.97 -37.12
C ALA A 82 4.20 -12.13 -37.45
N ILE A 83 4.38 -11.08 -38.25
CA ILE A 83 3.29 -10.26 -38.79
C ILE A 83 3.10 -10.65 -40.26
N ILE A 84 1.87 -10.96 -40.63
CA ILE A 84 1.48 -11.33 -42.00
C ILE A 84 0.55 -10.27 -42.60
N ALA A 85 0.78 -9.93 -43.86
CA ALA A 85 -0.22 -9.33 -44.75
C ALA A 85 -0.44 -10.26 -45.95
N ALA A 86 -1.67 -10.69 -46.16
CA ALA A 86 -2.04 -11.55 -47.29
C ALA A 86 -3.28 -11.01 -48.02
N LEU A 87 -3.22 -10.97 -49.34
CA LEU A 87 -4.35 -10.74 -50.22
C LEU A 87 -4.70 -12.05 -50.92
N VAL A 88 -5.97 -12.44 -50.83
CA VAL A 88 -6.50 -13.63 -51.52
C VAL A 88 -7.76 -13.24 -52.29
N HIS A 89 -8.10 -13.99 -53.34
CA HIS A 89 -9.37 -13.77 -54.03
C HIS A 89 -10.56 -14.07 -53.08
N GLN A 90 -11.65 -13.30 -53.18
CA GLN A 90 -12.81 -13.41 -52.27
C GLN A 90 -13.38 -14.84 -52.15
N ARG A 91 -13.27 -15.64 -53.22
CA ARG A 91 -13.71 -17.04 -53.27
C ARG A 91 -12.90 -17.98 -52.36
N ASP A 92 -11.64 -17.64 -52.09
CA ASP A 92 -10.72 -18.44 -51.30
C ASP A 92 -10.54 -17.90 -49.87
N ALA A 93 -11.23 -16.80 -49.52
CA ALA A 93 -11.12 -16.13 -48.23
C ALA A 93 -11.44 -17.05 -47.04
N ALA A 94 -12.44 -17.93 -47.18
CA ALA A 94 -12.80 -18.88 -46.12
C ALA A 94 -11.68 -19.88 -45.84
N LYS A 95 -11.05 -20.43 -46.89
CA LYS A 95 -9.93 -21.37 -46.79
C LYS A 95 -8.68 -20.69 -46.22
N ALA A 96 -8.40 -19.45 -46.65
CA ALA A 96 -7.29 -18.66 -46.12
C ALA A 96 -7.46 -18.40 -44.62
N ARG A 97 -8.67 -18.04 -44.18
CA ARG A 97 -8.98 -17.78 -42.76
C ARG A 97 -8.84 -19.03 -41.91
N GLU A 98 -9.28 -20.19 -42.41
CA GLU A 98 -9.13 -21.47 -41.71
C GLU A 98 -7.65 -21.84 -41.48
N LEU A 99 -6.82 -21.71 -42.53
CA LEU A 99 -5.38 -21.95 -42.44
C LEU A 99 -4.68 -20.97 -41.50
N LEU A 100 -5.03 -19.68 -41.56
CA LEU A 100 -4.51 -18.67 -40.66
C LEU A 100 -4.89 -18.96 -39.20
N THR A 101 -6.15 -19.32 -38.95
CA THR A 101 -6.64 -19.64 -37.59
C THR A 101 -5.94 -20.86 -36.99
N ALA A 102 -5.62 -21.87 -37.81
CA ALA A 102 -4.86 -23.05 -37.39
C ALA A 102 -3.43 -22.72 -36.89
N HIS A 103 -2.91 -21.54 -37.25
CA HIS A 103 -1.58 -21.05 -36.89
C HIS A 103 -1.64 -19.85 -35.93
N SER A 104 -2.67 -19.80 -35.09
CA SER A 104 -2.84 -18.78 -34.04
C SER A 104 -2.94 -17.35 -34.57
N TYR A 105 -3.60 -17.18 -35.72
CA TYR A 105 -3.84 -15.85 -36.29
C TYR A 105 -4.62 -14.93 -35.34
N GLN A 106 -4.07 -13.76 -35.07
CA GLN A 106 -4.76 -12.65 -34.40
C GLN A 106 -4.83 -11.46 -35.35
N GLU A 107 -6.05 -11.04 -35.68
CA GLU A 107 -6.29 -9.93 -36.59
C GLU A 107 -5.83 -8.61 -35.96
N LEU A 108 -5.02 -7.85 -36.70
CA LEU A 108 -4.60 -6.50 -36.31
C LEU A 108 -5.51 -5.49 -37.04
N PRO A 109 -6.01 -4.45 -36.33
CA PRO A 109 -6.86 -3.45 -36.96
C PRO A 109 -6.07 -2.68 -38.02
N ILE A 110 -6.59 -2.64 -39.25
CA ILE A 110 -6.01 -1.82 -40.32
C ILE A 110 -6.57 -0.39 -40.16
N PRO A 111 -5.72 0.64 -40.00
CA PRO A 111 -6.17 2.03 -39.87
C PRO A 111 -7.01 2.46 -41.07
N GLN A 112 -8.15 3.12 -40.83
CA GLN A 112 -9.00 3.69 -41.89
C GLN A 112 -8.51 5.09 -42.24
N SER A 113 -7.44 5.18 -43.03
CA SER A 113 -6.89 6.45 -43.47
C SER A 113 -6.28 6.35 -44.86
N PRO A 114 -6.47 7.37 -45.74
CA PRO A 114 -5.83 7.42 -47.05
C PRO A 114 -4.35 7.82 -47.01
N LYS A 115 -3.83 8.20 -45.83
CA LYS A 115 -2.43 8.60 -45.67
C LYS A 115 -1.48 7.39 -45.70
N PRO A 116 -0.23 7.57 -46.17
CA PRO A 116 0.79 6.52 -46.10
C PRO A 116 1.04 6.03 -44.66
N ALA A 117 1.33 4.74 -44.49
CA ALA A 117 1.57 4.14 -43.19
C ALA A 117 2.70 4.83 -42.42
N ARG A 118 3.73 5.30 -43.13
CA ARG A 118 4.88 6.02 -42.54
C ARG A 118 4.51 7.38 -41.98
N GLU A 119 3.61 8.11 -42.63
CA GLU A 119 3.13 9.41 -42.17
C GLU A 119 2.27 9.22 -40.91
N LEU A 120 1.38 8.23 -40.92
CA LEU A 120 0.54 7.88 -39.77
C LEU A 120 1.35 7.42 -38.56
N LEU A 121 2.40 6.63 -38.78
CA LEU A 121 3.30 6.20 -37.72
C LEU A 121 4.00 7.41 -37.06
N LEU A 122 4.51 8.34 -37.87
CA LEU A 122 5.16 9.54 -37.37
C LEU A 122 4.20 10.45 -36.61
N GLU A 123 2.97 10.66 -37.10
CA GLU A 123 1.93 11.41 -36.39
C GLU A 123 1.60 10.77 -35.03
N THR A 124 1.42 9.44 -35.01
CA THR A 124 1.11 8.70 -33.78
C THR A 124 2.26 8.78 -32.77
N GLU A 125 3.51 8.63 -33.21
CA GLU A 125 4.68 8.76 -32.34
C GLU A 125 4.83 10.17 -31.77
N LEU A 126 4.51 11.21 -32.55
CA LEU A 126 4.52 12.60 -32.07
C LEU A 126 3.43 12.84 -31.01
N GLU A 127 2.20 12.38 -31.25
CA GLU A 127 1.12 12.50 -30.27
C GLU A 127 1.42 11.70 -29.00
N MET A 128 2.03 10.51 -29.10
CA MET A 128 2.49 9.75 -27.93
C MET A 128 3.52 10.53 -27.10
N LYS A 129 4.51 11.14 -27.75
CA LYS A 129 5.50 11.98 -27.07
C LYS A 129 4.84 13.17 -26.37
N ARG A 130 3.88 13.81 -27.04
CA ARG A 130 3.10 14.92 -26.48
C ARG A 130 2.30 14.48 -25.25
N CYS A 131 1.47 13.45 -25.37
CA CYS A 131 0.71 12.90 -24.24
C CYS A 131 1.62 12.48 -23.08
N GLY A 132 2.78 11.88 -23.38
CA GLY A 132 3.77 11.51 -22.37
C GLY A 132 4.34 12.73 -21.63
N SER A 133 4.63 13.82 -22.33
CA SER A 133 5.12 15.06 -21.72
C SER A 133 4.06 15.75 -20.84
N GLU A 134 2.81 15.80 -21.30
CA GLU A 134 1.67 16.34 -20.53
C GLU A 134 1.41 15.51 -19.27
N LEU A 135 1.45 14.18 -19.37
CA LEU A 135 1.35 13.29 -18.21
C LEU A 135 2.44 13.53 -17.18
N ALA A 136 3.68 13.76 -17.63
CA ALA A 136 4.78 14.07 -16.72
C ALA A 136 4.54 15.41 -16.00
N LEU A 137 4.03 16.42 -16.72
CA LEU A 137 3.68 17.71 -16.15
C LEU A 137 2.57 17.57 -15.10
N ILE A 138 1.45 16.92 -15.45
CA ILE A 138 0.31 16.70 -14.54
C ILE A 138 0.75 15.95 -13.28
N LYS A 139 1.56 14.89 -13.43
CA LYS A 139 2.10 14.14 -12.29
C LYS A 139 2.98 15.02 -11.39
N SER A 140 3.80 15.89 -11.97
CA SER A 140 4.63 16.83 -11.20
C SER A 140 3.77 17.87 -10.45
N GLN A 141 2.74 18.42 -11.09
CA GLN A 141 1.80 19.36 -10.49
C GLN A 141 1.09 18.70 -9.29
N ARG A 142 0.58 17.49 -9.48
CA ARG A 142 -0.05 16.70 -8.40
C ARG A 142 0.90 16.47 -7.23
N GLN A 143 2.15 16.09 -7.50
CA GLN A 143 3.14 15.86 -6.46
C GLN A 143 3.44 17.14 -5.67
N SER A 144 3.63 18.27 -6.36
CA SER A 144 3.88 19.58 -5.71
C SER A 144 2.70 20.02 -4.84
N LEU A 145 1.47 19.80 -5.31
CA LEU A 145 0.25 20.11 -4.58
C LEU A 145 0.16 19.24 -3.33
N ARG A 146 0.43 17.94 -3.45
CA ARG A 146 0.46 16.99 -2.33
C ARG A 146 1.49 17.39 -1.27
N GLU A 147 2.70 17.76 -1.68
CA GLU A 147 3.76 18.17 -0.74
C GLU A 147 3.44 19.47 -0.02
N HIS A 148 2.89 20.45 -0.74
CA HIS A 148 2.43 21.71 -0.16
C HIS A 148 1.38 21.45 0.93
N PHE A 149 0.41 20.58 0.63
CA PHE A 149 -0.67 20.28 1.57
C PHE A 149 -0.29 19.31 2.67
N GLN A 150 0.58 18.33 2.46
CA GLN A 150 1.04 17.44 3.55
C GLN A 150 1.69 18.24 4.68
N LYS A 151 2.42 19.30 4.34
CA LYS A 151 3.01 20.23 5.33
C LYS A 151 1.95 21.03 6.11
N GLN A 152 0.80 21.31 5.50
CA GLN A 152 -0.30 22.06 6.13
C GLN A 152 -1.31 21.16 6.85
N ALA A 153 -1.57 19.95 6.33
CA ALA A 153 -2.60 19.03 6.76
C ALA A 153 -2.21 18.21 7.99
N GLY A 154 -0.90 18.00 8.23
CA GLY A 154 -0.43 17.15 9.34
C GLY A 154 -0.91 17.59 10.73
N GLY A 155 -1.26 18.87 10.91
CA GLY A 155 -1.89 19.40 12.12
C GLY A 155 -3.39 19.66 12.00
N MET A 156 -3.94 19.67 10.79
CA MET A 156 -5.32 20.08 10.55
C MET A 156 -6.31 19.00 10.96
N ASP A 157 -5.98 17.72 10.75
CA ASP A 157 -6.82 16.60 11.22
C ASP A 157 -6.89 16.56 12.75
N ALA A 158 -5.75 16.71 13.41
CA ALA A 158 -5.70 16.77 14.87
C ALA A 158 -6.49 17.97 15.42
N TRP A 159 -6.36 19.13 14.78
CA TRP A 159 -7.12 20.32 15.15
C TRP A 159 -8.62 20.15 14.89
N LEU A 160 -9.03 19.62 13.74
CA LEU A 160 -10.43 19.37 13.38
C LEU A 160 -11.07 18.37 14.34
N ASN A 161 -10.37 17.28 14.67
CA ASN A 161 -10.84 16.31 15.65
C ASN A 161 -10.99 16.95 17.03
N ALA A 162 -10.02 17.77 17.46
CA ALA A 162 -10.15 18.50 18.73
C ALA A 162 -11.33 19.49 18.72
N GLN A 163 -11.55 20.21 17.62
CA GLN A 163 -12.71 21.10 17.47
C GLN A 163 -14.03 20.32 17.47
N LEU A 164 -14.06 19.15 16.82
CA LEU A 164 -15.22 18.27 16.80
C LEU A 164 -15.53 17.74 18.19
N GLU A 165 -14.53 17.29 18.95
CA GLU A 165 -14.70 16.86 20.34
C GLU A 165 -15.26 18.00 21.21
N ILE A 166 -14.74 19.23 21.08
CA ILE A 166 -15.26 20.40 21.80
C ILE A 166 -16.71 20.71 21.38
N ALA A 167 -17.03 20.61 20.09
CA ALA A 167 -18.38 20.89 19.58
C ALA A 167 -19.40 19.82 20.00
N LEU A 168 -18.96 18.57 20.16
CA LEU A 168 -19.78 17.45 20.61
C LEU A 168 -19.89 17.36 22.14
N ALA A 169 -18.92 17.88 22.89
CA ALA A 169 -18.91 17.82 24.35
C ALA A 169 -20.22 18.31 25.01
N PRO A 170 -20.86 19.41 24.56
CA PRO A 170 -22.16 19.84 25.08
C PRO A 170 -23.28 18.81 24.98
N LEU A 171 -23.23 17.86 24.02
CA LEU A 171 -24.21 16.80 23.89
C LEU A 171 -24.17 15.81 25.07
N ASN A 172 -23.02 15.73 25.76
CA ASN A 172 -22.83 14.87 26.92
C ASN A 172 -23.15 15.57 28.24
N PHE A 173 -23.59 16.83 28.21
CA PHE A 173 -23.89 17.61 29.41
C PHE A 173 -25.39 17.64 29.68
N ALA A 174 -25.76 17.49 30.95
CA ALA A 174 -27.13 17.74 31.37
C ALA A 174 -27.37 19.27 31.38
N ALA A 175 -28.28 19.76 30.54
CA ALA A 175 -28.54 21.19 30.40
C ALA A 175 -30.01 21.55 30.66
N THR A 176 -30.20 22.72 31.26
CA THR A 176 -31.48 23.42 31.40
C THR A 176 -31.38 24.77 30.69
N LYS A 177 -32.48 25.53 30.61
CA LYS A 177 -32.48 26.87 30.00
C LYS A 177 -31.51 27.87 30.64
N ARG A 178 -31.04 27.62 31.87
CA ARG A 178 -30.27 28.60 32.67
C ARG A 178 -29.01 28.02 33.31
N ALA A 179 -28.80 26.71 33.25
CA ALA A 179 -27.67 26.03 33.87
C ALA A 179 -27.32 24.75 33.11
N PHE A 180 -26.05 24.40 33.08
CA PHE A 180 -25.56 23.12 32.60
C PHE A 180 -24.76 22.45 33.72
N ILE A 181 -24.77 21.12 33.73
CA ILE A 181 -24.07 20.28 34.70
C ILE A 181 -23.10 19.42 33.92
N ILE A 182 -21.84 19.47 34.35
CA ILE A 182 -20.75 18.64 33.83
C ILE A 182 -20.30 17.73 34.96
N THR A 183 -20.25 16.43 34.70
CA THR A 183 -19.69 15.43 35.60
C THR A 183 -18.55 14.71 34.91
N GLY A 184 -17.52 14.35 35.65
CA GLY A 184 -16.34 13.70 35.10
C GLY A 184 -15.37 13.29 36.18
N TRP A 185 -14.39 12.48 35.77
CA TRP A 185 -13.37 11.93 36.65
C TRP A 185 -12.06 12.71 36.51
N VAL A 186 -11.40 12.95 37.64
CA VAL A 186 -10.08 13.57 37.70
C VAL A 186 -9.23 12.83 38.71
N LEU A 187 -7.93 12.71 38.43
CA LEU A 187 -6.99 12.17 39.40
C LEU A 187 -6.95 13.07 40.65
N ALA A 188 -6.89 12.47 41.83
CA ALA A 188 -7.00 13.19 43.11
C ALA A 188 -5.92 14.27 43.26
N ASP A 189 -4.70 14.03 42.77
CA ASP A 189 -3.58 14.97 42.75
C ASP A 189 -3.80 16.19 41.84
N LYS A 190 -4.63 16.05 40.80
CA LYS A 190 -4.96 17.10 39.82
C LYS A 190 -6.25 17.86 40.15
N ALA A 191 -7.04 17.37 41.11
CA ALA A 191 -8.37 17.92 41.42
C ALA A 191 -8.33 19.40 41.85
N GLU A 192 -7.41 19.77 42.76
CA GLU A 192 -7.27 21.15 43.23
C GLU A 192 -6.78 22.09 42.13
N ARG A 193 -5.89 21.62 41.26
CA ARG A 193 -5.44 22.40 40.11
C ARG A 193 -6.60 22.70 39.16
N LEU A 194 -7.38 21.67 38.81
CA LEU A 194 -8.53 21.81 37.91
C LEU A 194 -9.58 22.78 38.50
N LYS A 195 -9.88 22.66 39.79
CA LYS A 195 -10.80 23.56 40.50
C LYS A 195 -10.36 25.02 40.41
N ASN A 196 -9.06 25.29 40.59
CA ASN A 196 -8.52 26.64 40.51
C ASN A 196 -8.54 27.19 39.08
N GLU A 197 -8.20 26.39 38.07
CA GLU A 197 -8.24 26.80 36.66
C GLU A 197 -9.67 27.08 36.18
N LEU A 198 -10.64 26.22 36.54
CA LEU A 198 -12.06 26.43 36.25
C LEU A 198 -12.64 27.65 36.98
N GLY A 199 -12.25 27.86 38.24
CA GLY A 199 -12.66 29.04 39.00
C GLY A 199 -12.22 30.34 38.32
N LYS A 200 -10.98 30.38 37.78
CA LYS A 200 -10.48 31.52 37.00
C LYS A 200 -11.20 31.67 35.66
N ALA A 201 -11.38 30.58 34.92
CA ALA A 201 -12.01 30.61 33.59
C ALA A 201 -13.48 31.04 33.63
N THR A 202 -14.16 30.84 34.76
CA THR A 202 -15.58 31.14 34.93
C THR A 202 -15.84 32.43 35.73
N ASP A 203 -14.81 33.21 36.04
CA ASP A 203 -14.88 34.36 36.96
C ASP A 203 -15.59 34.01 38.29
N GLY A 204 -15.39 32.80 38.80
CA GLY A 204 -16.02 32.30 40.03
C GLY A 204 -17.53 32.03 39.93
N LYS A 205 -18.11 32.05 38.73
CA LYS A 205 -19.56 31.84 38.51
C LYS A 205 -19.96 30.35 38.50
N ALA A 206 -19.00 29.44 38.39
CA ALA A 206 -19.27 28.00 38.42
C ALA A 206 -19.22 27.45 39.85
N PHE A 207 -20.24 26.67 40.20
CA PHE A 207 -20.22 25.85 41.41
C PHE A 207 -19.50 24.52 41.13
N ILE A 208 -18.37 24.29 41.77
CA ILE A 208 -17.53 23.10 41.57
C ILE A 208 -17.56 22.27 42.85
N LYS A 209 -18.05 21.03 42.74
CA LYS A 209 -18.01 20.04 43.82
C LYS A 209 -17.08 18.91 43.42
N VAL A 210 -16.07 18.66 44.26
CA VAL A 210 -15.21 17.49 44.16
C VAL A 210 -15.60 16.55 45.29
N SER A 211 -15.82 15.28 44.97
CA SER A 211 -16.11 14.22 45.93
C SER A 211 -15.38 12.95 45.54
N GLU A 212 -15.07 12.13 46.54
CA GLU A 212 -14.53 10.79 46.32
C GLU A 212 -15.60 9.87 45.68
N PRO A 213 -15.20 8.89 44.86
CA PRO A 213 -16.11 7.91 44.29
C PRO A 213 -16.80 7.07 45.37
N GLY A 214 -18.09 6.77 45.15
CA GLY A 214 -18.80 5.75 45.91
C GLY A 214 -18.36 4.34 45.53
N HIS A 215 -18.67 3.35 46.38
CA HIS A 215 -18.29 1.94 46.14
C HIS A 215 -18.92 1.30 44.90
N HIS A 216 -19.98 1.90 44.35
CA HIS A 216 -20.69 1.41 43.15
C HIS A 216 -20.46 2.27 41.92
N ASP A 217 -19.59 3.28 42.00
CA ASP A 217 -19.32 4.14 40.87
C ASP A 217 -18.38 3.43 39.87
N GLU A 218 -18.70 3.52 38.59
CA GLU A 218 -17.84 3.04 37.51
C GLU A 218 -16.71 4.05 37.27
N VAL A 219 -15.64 3.90 38.06
CA VAL A 219 -14.45 4.76 38.01
C VAL A 219 -13.51 4.30 36.88
N PRO A 220 -13.07 5.21 35.99
CA PRO A 220 -12.04 4.91 35.00
C PRO A 220 -10.73 4.51 35.66
N VAL A 221 -10.05 3.52 35.07
CA VAL A 221 -8.82 2.96 35.63
C VAL A 221 -7.61 3.60 34.96
N GLN A 222 -6.76 4.22 35.77
CA GLN A 222 -5.46 4.76 35.38
C GLN A 222 -4.38 3.91 36.02
N LEU A 223 -3.54 3.28 35.20
CA LEU A 223 -2.36 2.57 35.67
C LEU A 223 -1.20 3.56 35.87
N ASP A 224 -0.46 3.41 36.95
CA ASP A 224 0.70 4.24 37.31
C ASP A 224 1.89 3.35 37.64
N ASN A 225 2.52 2.80 36.59
CA ASN A 225 3.66 1.92 36.71
C ASN A 225 4.99 2.64 36.40
N PRO A 226 6.11 2.22 37.03
CA PRO A 226 7.43 2.71 36.65
C PRO A 226 7.74 2.44 35.17
N LYS A 227 8.55 3.29 34.52
CA LYS A 227 8.90 3.22 33.08
C LYS A 227 9.39 1.86 32.57
N VAL A 228 9.95 1.03 33.45
CA VAL A 228 10.43 -0.32 33.11
C VAL A 228 9.28 -1.33 33.04
N VAL A 229 8.25 -1.12 33.85
CA VAL A 229 7.04 -1.95 33.99
C VAL A 229 5.93 -1.47 33.05
N GLU A 230 5.83 -0.16 32.81
CA GLU A 230 4.85 0.52 31.95
C GLU A 230 4.58 -0.18 30.60
N PRO A 231 5.59 -0.69 29.85
CA PRO A 231 5.31 -1.37 28.59
C PRO A 231 4.40 -2.60 28.74
N PHE A 232 4.46 -3.29 29.87
CA PHE A 232 3.69 -4.50 30.15
C PHE A 232 2.20 -4.21 30.40
N GLU A 233 1.83 -2.96 30.66
CA GLU A 233 0.43 -2.53 30.69
C GLU A 233 -0.27 -2.79 29.34
N TYR A 234 0.48 -2.78 28.24
CA TYR A 234 -0.04 -3.12 26.93
C TYR A 234 -0.61 -4.54 26.88
N LEU A 235 0.07 -5.51 27.51
CA LEU A 235 -0.42 -6.89 27.58
C LEU A 235 -1.70 -6.98 28.41
N LEU A 236 -1.78 -6.25 29.51
CA LEU A 236 -2.97 -6.20 30.35
C LEU A 236 -4.18 -5.64 29.59
N ARG A 237 -3.97 -4.58 28.80
CA ARG A 237 -5.02 -3.95 27.97
C ARG A 237 -5.58 -4.86 26.87
N LEU A 238 -4.84 -5.90 26.45
CA LEU A 238 -5.32 -6.87 25.45
C LEU A 238 -6.34 -7.86 26.02
N TYR A 239 -6.36 -8.07 27.34
CA TYR A 239 -7.31 -8.95 28.01
C TYR A 239 -8.47 -8.13 28.57
N THR A 240 -8.31 -7.61 29.79
CA THR A 240 -9.27 -6.76 30.48
C THR A 240 -8.53 -5.95 31.52
N LEU A 241 -8.86 -4.67 31.65
CA LEU A 241 -8.34 -3.85 32.75
C LEU A 241 -8.91 -4.34 34.09
N PRO A 242 -8.11 -4.34 35.16
CA PRO A 242 -8.60 -4.64 36.51
C PRO A 242 -9.63 -3.60 36.93
N ARG A 243 -10.46 -3.92 37.91
CA ARG A 243 -11.34 -2.91 38.53
C ARG A 243 -10.50 -1.92 39.35
N PHE A 244 -11.07 -0.75 39.63
CA PHE A 244 -10.40 0.30 40.40
C PHE A 244 -9.95 -0.17 41.80
N ASP A 245 -10.65 -1.12 42.39
CA ASP A 245 -10.39 -1.70 43.71
C ASP A 245 -9.56 -3.00 43.68
N GLU A 246 -9.09 -3.42 42.50
CA GLU A 246 -8.30 -4.64 42.33
C GLU A 246 -6.80 -4.35 42.26
N LEU A 247 -6.00 -5.36 42.62
CA LEU A 247 -4.55 -5.29 42.52
C LEU A 247 -4.11 -5.31 41.05
N ASP A 248 -3.23 -4.38 40.67
CA ASP A 248 -2.64 -4.33 39.32
C ASP A 248 -1.70 -5.53 39.09
N PRO A 249 -2.00 -6.45 38.15
CA PRO A 249 -1.14 -7.59 37.84
C PRO A 249 0.06 -7.21 36.96
N THR A 250 0.25 -5.95 36.56
CA THR A 250 1.29 -5.54 35.60
C THR A 250 2.70 -5.89 36.09
N ILE A 251 2.98 -5.74 37.39
CA ILE A 251 4.29 -6.14 37.97
C ILE A 251 4.49 -7.66 37.85
N PHE A 252 3.44 -8.44 38.06
CA PHE A 252 3.50 -9.89 37.87
C PHE A 252 3.77 -10.24 36.40
N MET A 253 3.16 -9.53 35.45
CA MET A 253 3.44 -9.68 34.01
C MET A 253 4.88 -9.31 33.67
N PHE A 254 5.39 -8.20 34.22
CA PHE A 254 6.78 -7.75 34.04
C PHE A 254 7.80 -8.80 34.47
N ILE A 255 7.52 -9.59 35.50
CA ILE A 255 8.43 -10.64 35.98
C ILE A 255 8.20 -11.94 35.22
N SER A 256 6.96 -12.42 35.16
CA SER A 256 6.64 -13.74 34.63
C SER A 256 6.85 -13.84 33.12
N PHE A 257 6.47 -12.82 32.35
CA PHE A 257 6.55 -12.88 30.89
C PHE A 257 7.99 -12.98 30.38
N PRO A 258 8.95 -12.11 30.78
CA PRO A 258 10.35 -12.28 30.40
C PRO A 258 10.94 -13.58 30.91
N LEU A 259 10.57 -14.03 32.13
CA LEU A 259 11.06 -15.28 32.69
C LEU A 259 10.66 -16.48 31.82
N PHE A 260 9.38 -16.62 31.49
CA PHE A 260 8.92 -17.72 30.64
C PHE A 260 9.46 -17.61 29.21
N PHE A 261 9.50 -16.41 28.64
CA PHE A 261 10.09 -16.21 27.31
C PHE A 261 11.56 -16.64 27.27
N GLY A 262 12.33 -16.21 28.26
CA GLY A 262 13.75 -16.54 28.35
C GLY A 262 13.99 -18.02 28.59
N PHE A 263 13.15 -18.66 29.40
CA PHE A 263 13.20 -20.10 29.63
C PHE A 263 12.83 -20.92 28.38
N ILE A 264 11.85 -20.46 27.60
CA ILE A 264 11.41 -21.14 26.35
C ILE A 264 12.43 -20.97 25.24
N LEU A 265 12.97 -19.77 25.05
CA LEU A 265 13.94 -19.51 23.98
C LEU A 265 15.34 -20.02 24.35
N GLY A 266 15.76 -19.83 25.60
CA GLY A 266 16.89 -20.53 26.20
C GLY A 266 18.26 -20.34 25.53
N ASP A 267 18.44 -19.35 24.64
CA ASP A 267 19.64 -19.23 23.81
C ASP A 267 20.24 -17.81 23.87
N MET A 268 21.56 -17.74 24.08
CA MET A 268 22.29 -16.48 24.21
C MET A 268 22.48 -15.76 22.87
N GLY A 269 22.70 -16.49 21.78
CA GLY A 269 22.86 -15.97 20.43
C GLY A 269 21.56 -15.40 19.88
N TYR A 270 20.46 -16.16 19.99
CA TYR A 270 19.13 -15.66 19.59
C TYR A 270 18.67 -14.51 20.49
N GLY A 271 18.90 -14.58 21.81
CA GLY A 271 18.62 -13.47 22.73
C GLY A 271 19.33 -12.17 22.32
N LEU A 272 20.62 -12.23 21.99
CA LEU A 272 21.38 -11.07 21.52
C LEU A 272 20.86 -10.53 20.17
N LEU A 273 20.57 -11.42 19.22
CA LEU A 273 20.02 -11.06 17.91
C LEU A 273 18.66 -10.35 18.07
N CYS A 274 17.77 -10.92 18.85
CA CYS A 274 16.47 -10.35 19.17
C CYS A 274 16.61 -8.98 19.84
N LEU A 275 17.51 -8.84 20.83
CA LEU A 275 17.76 -7.57 21.50
C LEU A 275 18.19 -6.47 20.52
N VAL A 276 19.09 -6.79 19.58
CA VAL A 276 19.56 -5.84 18.56
C VAL A 276 18.44 -5.46 17.60
N ILE A 277 17.72 -6.44 17.05
CA ILE A 277 16.63 -6.19 16.07
C ILE A 277 15.52 -5.36 16.72
N PHE A 278 15.05 -5.77 17.91
CA PHE A 278 13.98 -5.07 18.61
C PHE A 278 14.44 -3.69 19.09
N GLY A 279 15.70 -3.52 19.50
CA GLY A 279 16.27 -2.22 19.86
C GLY A 279 16.35 -1.24 18.69
N LEU A 280 16.75 -1.71 17.50
CA LEU A 280 16.78 -0.89 16.28
C LEU A 280 15.37 -0.50 15.84
N LEU A 281 14.42 -1.45 15.90
CA LEU A 281 13.04 -1.21 15.52
C LEU A 281 12.33 -0.27 16.51
N ASN A 282 12.60 -0.41 17.82
CA ASN A 282 11.98 0.42 18.84
C ASN A 282 12.42 1.89 18.77
N ARG A 283 13.64 2.16 18.28
CA ARG A 283 14.07 3.55 18.01
C ARG A 283 13.19 4.26 16.99
N LYS A 284 12.66 3.53 16.00
CA LYS A 284 11.81 4.08 14.94
C LYS A 284 10.33 4.07 15.32
N LEU A 285 9.85 2.95 15.87
CA LEU A 285 8.41 2.73 16.10
C LEU A 285 7.95 3.11 17.51
N LYS A 286 8.85 3.16 18.50
CA LYS A 286 8.55 3.44 19.92
C LYS A 286 7.33 2.66 20.43
N SER A 287 7.30 1.36 20.16
CA SER A 287 6.15 0.51 20.44
C SER A 287 6.31 -0.22 21.77
N PRO A 288 5.28 -0.26 22.63
CA PRO A 288 5.30 -1.00 23.90
C PRO A 288 5.70 -2.48 23.74
N ILE A 289 5.22 -3.14 22.66
CA ILE A 289 5.53 -4.55 22.41
C ILE A 289 7.04 -4.78 22.18
N LEU A 290 7.72 -3.84 21.54
CA LEU A 290 9.16 -3.95 21.29
C LEU A 290 9.95 -3.74 22.57
N SER A 291 9.49 -2.85 23.45
CA SER A 291 10.06 -2.67 24.78
C SER A 291 9.93 -3.94 25.63
N ILE A 292 8.77 -4.60 25.62
CA ILE A 292 8.57 -5.90 26.28
C ILE A 292 9.55 -6.93 25.72
N LEU A 293 9.62 -7.08 24.39
CA LEU A 293 10.47 -8.08 23.74
C LEU A 293 11.96 -7.86 24.00
N MET A 294 12.42 -6.62 24.13
CA MET A 294 13.80 -6.33 24.55
C MET A 294 14.10 -6.84 25.96
N VAL A 295 13.21 -6.58 26.93
CA VAL A 295 13.36 -7.10 28.30
C VAL A 295 13.37 -8.63 28.29
N SER A 296 12.48 -9.24 27.52
CA SER A 296 12.45 -10.71 27.34
C SER A 296 13.71 -11.27 26.66
N SER A 297 14.31 -10.52 25.73
CA SER A 297 15.56 -10.91 25.08
C SER A 297 16.73 -10.97 26.05
N VAL A 298 16.79 -10.04 27.02
CA VAL A 298 17.78 -10.08 28.11
C VAL A 298 17.60 -11.32 28.99
N SER A 299 16.35 -11.69 29.29
CA SER A 299 16.04 -12.93 30.00
C SER A 299 16.49 -14.17 29.22
N SER A 300 16.26 -14.22 27.90
CA SER A 300 16.77 -15.31 27.04
C SER A 300 18.29 -15.40 27.04
N MET A 301 19.00 -14.26 27.05
CA MET A 301 20.45 -14.27 27.16
C MET A 301 20.92 -14.82 28.52
N PHE A 302 20.22 -14.48 29.60
CA PHE A 302 20.51 -15.00 30.93
C PHE A 302 20.30 -16.53 31.00
N PHE A 303 19.16 -17.04 30.52
CA PHE A 303 18.89 -18.48 30.50
C PHE A 303 19.79 -19.23 29.51
N GLY A 304 20.11 -18.65 28.36
CA GLY A 304 21.06 -19.25 27.42
C GLY A 304 22.48 -19.32 27.94
N ALA A 305 22.92 -18.32 28.73
CA ALA A 305 24.18 -18.42 29.45
C ALA A 305 24.15 -19.50 30.56
N LEU A 306 22.99 -19.74 31.17
CA LEU A 306 22.79 -20.76 32.20
C LEU A 306 22.74 -22.18 31.62
N PHE A 307 22.12 -22.36 30.44
CA PHE A 307 22.09 -23.62 29.72
C PHE A 307 23.39 -23.90 28.94
N GLY A 308 24.12 -22.85 28.56
CA GLY A 308 25.33 -22.95 27.75
C GLY A 308 25.03 -23.05 26.25
N GLU A 309 23.90 -22.52 25.79
CA GLU A 309 23.48 -22.58 24.39
C GLU A 309 23.76 -21.26 23.65
N PHE A 310 24.45 -21.36 22.51
CA PHE A 310 24.69 -20.23 21.60
C PHE A 310 24.37 -20.61 20.15
N PHE A 311 23.31 -20.03 19.58
CA PHE A 311 22.79 -20.38 18.25
C PHE A 311 22.47 -21.89 18.09
N GLY A 312 21.97 -22.53 19.15
CA GLY A 312 21.66 -23.95 19.19
C GLY A 312 22.88 -24.88 19.17
N ALA A 313 24.08 -24.34 19.39
CA ALA A 313 25.30 -25.13 19.58
C ALA A 313 25.75 -25.08 21.04
N GLU A 314 26.06 -26.25 21.62
CA GLU A 314 26.67 -26.40 22.95
C GLU A 314 28.18 -26.08 22.95
N GLU A 315 28.82 -26.04 21.77
CA GLU A 315 30.25 -25.76 21.60
C GLU A 315 30.49 -24.49 20.77
N LEU A 316 31.12 -23.50 21.38
CA LEU A 316 31.61 -22.31 20.70
C LEU A 316 33.13 -22.43 20.55
N PHE A 317 33.63 -22.55 19.31
CA PHE A 317 35.08 -22.55 19.01
C PHE A 317 35.93 -23.62 19.75
N GLY A 318 35.38 -24.79 20.07
CA GLY A 318 36.13 -25.88 20.73
C GLY A 318 36.48 -25.63 22.20
N LEU A 319 35.87 -24.61 22.83
CA LEU A 319 35.88 -24.39 24.27
C LEU A 319 34.51 -24.77 24.82
N GLN A 320 34.47 -25.74 25.73
CA GLN A 320 33.26 -26.06 26.50
C GLN A 320 32.85 -24.81 27.28
N ILE A 321 31.64 -24.32 27.02
CA ILE A 321 31.06 -23.24 27.80
C ILE A 321 30.88 -23.79 29.23
N PRO A 322 31.38 -23.13 30.28
CA PRO A 322 31.30 -23.66 31.63
C PRO A 322 29.84 -23.76 32.06
N HIS A 323 29.30 -24.98 32.07
CA HIS A 323 27.97 -25.29 32.59
C HIS A 323 27.96 -25.05 34.11
N VAL A 324 27.08 -24.17 34.58
CA VAL A 324 26.95 -23.82 36.02
C VAL A 324 26.07 -24.83 36.77
N LEU A 325 25.34 -25.70 36.06
CA LEU A 325 24.54 -26.78 36.64
C LEU A 325 25.01 -28.13 36.07
N SER A 326 25.96 -28.73 36.77
CA SER A 326 26.23 -30.18 36.73
C SER A 326 25.53 -30.87 37.88
#